data_AF-A0ABD5YJ73-F1
#
_entry.id   AF-A0ABD5YJ73-F1
#
_cell.length_a   1.000
_cell.length_b   1.000
_cell.length_c   1.000
_cell.angle_alpha   90.00
_cell.angle_beta   90.00
_cell.angle_gamma   90.00
#
_symmetry.space_group_name_H-M   'P 1'
#
loop_
_entity.id
_entity.type
_entity.pdbx_description
1 polymer ?
#
loop_
_entity_poly.entity_id
_entity_poly.type
_entity_poly.pdbx_seq_one_letter_code
_entity_poly.pdbx_strand_id
1 'polypeptide(L)'
;MVDDFEGDVDSRWGINNGKYKVTKKDAFQGSQSLVLEPKKNAKKPVAKIFKSFYPKALDLSKHDLSLAVKVNKPKDIKVSAEVIAPAESSMLTATRYIPLELDGWVRFDLGYTAITGNPTMDKVSQVNLQIGPLSKGQDFQILIDDLRKYPKPKKGKVMFQFDDGHITTYKKAYPILKKKGWPGSVGIIPDAINGDKRMTDQMMQEMGKSGWDMMAHASELLPKLPESKQRQILQQANQYLNLKGFKKGARHFVAPYNRVNQTTLDLIDELFETGYLFGACPNNAQHPSNPSFISRVEGPSVRGARRAINVAEKTNQLVVIAYHAIGNGNNATSEKAFKRIVNHVEKKNVDVITPSQLVDGKTGRYCNVEIVT
;
A
#
# COMPACT_ATOMS: atom_id res chain seq x y z
N MET A 1 -14.28 15.53 0.75
CA MET A 1 -13.50 15.65 2.00
C MET A 1 -14.24 14.99 3.16
N VAL A 2 -13.55 14.45 4.18
CA VAL A 2 -14.14 14.14 5.51
C VAL A 2 -13.70 15.18 6.52
N ASP A 3 -12.40 15.51 6.55
CA ASP A 3 -11.83 16.63 7.29
C ASP A 3 -10.50 17.02 6.64
N ASP A 4 -10.31 18.32 6.42
CA ASP A 4 -9.08 18.97 5.95
C ASP A 4 -8.29 19.61 7.10
N PHE A 5 -8.74 19.40 8.34
CA PHE A 5 -8.12 19.93 9.56
C PHE A 5 -7.98 21.46 9.61
N GLU A 6 -8.73 22.20 8.79
CA GLU A 6 -8.74 23.66 8.79
C GLU A 6 -9.64 24.26 9.88
N GLY A 7 -9.31 25.47 10.32
CA GLY A 7 -10.06 26.20 11.34
C GLY A 7 -10.02 25.55 12.73
N ASP A 8 -11.15 25.57 13.44
CA ASP A 8 -11.25 25.04 14.81
C ASP A 8 -11.42 23.51 14.81
N VAL A 9 -10.30 22.80 14.96
CA VAL A 9 -10.25 21.34 15.05
C VAL A 9 -10.88 20.81 16.35
N ASP A 10 -10.82 21.57 17.45
CA ASP A 10 -11.34 21.16 18.77
C ASP A 10 -12.87 21.03 18.76
N SER A 11 -13.54 21.80 17.91
CA SER A 11 -14.98 21.65 17.68
C SER A 11 -15.37 20.34 16.97
N ARG A 12 -14.41 19.64 16.34
CA ARG A 12 -14.67 18.52 15.42
C ARG A 12 -14.03 17.19 15.83
N TRP A 13 -12.96 17.22 16.62
CA TRP A 13 -12.19 16.03 17.01
C TRP A 13 -12.05 15.94 18.52
N GLY A 14 -12.21 14.73 19.05
CA GLY A 14 -11.95 14.41 20.45
C GLY A 14 -10.64 13.65 20.63
N ILE A 15 -10.13 13.65 21.87
CA ILE A 15 -8.87 12.97 22.24
C ILE A 15 -9.19 11.80 23.17
N ASN A 16 -8.81 10.58 22.76
CA ASN A 16 -8.87 9.40 23.60
C ASN A 16 -7.53 9.15 24.33
N ASN A 17 -6.40 9.51 23.72
CA ASN A 17 -5.08 9.37 24.32
C ASN A 17 -4.05 10.29 23.67
N GLY A 18 -3.15 10.86 24.48
CA GLY A 18 -2.17 11.83 24.01
C GLY A 18 -2.75 13.23 23.97
N LYS A 19 -2.33 14.02 23.00
CA LYS A 19 -2.88 15.34 22.67
C LYS A 19 -2.61 15.64 21.20
N TYR A 20 -3.24 16.68 20.70
CA TYR A 20 -2.89 17.25 19.41
C TYR A 20 -2.75 18.77 19.50
N LYS A 21 -2.16 19.37 18.47
CA LYS A 21 -2.10 20.81 18.24
C LYS A 21 -2.06 21.08 16.74
N VAL A 22 -2.43 22.27 16.31
CA VAL A 22 -2.32 22.66 14.90
C VAL A 22 -0.94 23.24 14.59
N THR A 23 -0.47 23.10 13.35
CA THR A 23 0.76 23.73 12.86
C THR A 23 0.53 24.39 11.50
N LYS A 24 1.13 25.57 11.30
CA LYS A 24 1.13 26.30 10.02
C LYS A 24 2.43 26.17 9.21
N LYS A 25 3.47 25.58 9.81
CA LYS A 25 4.84 25.56 9.25
C LYS A 25 5.15 24.34 8.38
N ASP A 26 4.19 23.43 8.20
CA ASP A 26 4.35 22.16 7.50
C ASP A 26 2.97 21.58 7.16
N ALA A 27 2.09 22.44 6.63
CA ALA A 27 0.75 22.03 6.25
C ALA A 27 0.83 21.13 5.00
N PHE A 28 0.08 20.03 4.97
CA PHE A 28 0.00 19.21 3.76
C PHE A 28 -0.81 19.91 2.66
N GLN A 29 -1.99 20.42 3.03
CA GLN A 29 -2.84 21.22 2.16
C GLN A 29 -3.49 22.34 2.99
N GLY A 30 -3.68 23.52 2.40
CA GLY A 30 -4.32 24.63 3.10
C GLY A 30 -3.37 25.38 4.04
N SER A 31 -3.91 25.88 5.15
CA SER A 31 -3.21 26.77 6.08
C SER A 31 -2.66 26.07 7.32
N GLN A 32 -3.15 24.86 7.64
CA GLN A 32 -2.71 24.12 8.82
C GLN A 32 -2.88 22.60 8.70
N SER A 33 -2.06 21.85 9.46
CA SER A 33 -2.26 20.42 9.69
C SER A 33 -2.28 20.09 11.18
N LEU A 34 -2.70 18.87 11.51
CA LEU A 34 -2.79 18.40 12.90
C LEU A 34 -1.53 17.64 13.32
N VAL A 35 -0.87 18.09 14.38
CA VAL A 35 0.26 17.42 15.02
C VAL A 35 -0.25 16.56 16.17
N LEU A 36 -0.03 15.26 16.11
CA LEU A 36 -0.34 14.30 17.17
C LEU A 36 0.88 14.01 18.04
N GLU A 37 0.68 14.08 19.36
CA GLU A 37 1.70 13.80 20.36
C GLU A 37 1.20 12.73 21.35
N PRO A 38 1.96 11.64 21.58
CA PRO A 38 1.60 10.65 22.59
C PRO A 38 1.68 11.25 24.01
N LYS A 39 1.08 10.57 25.00
CA LYS A 39 1.29 10.94 26.42
C LYS A 39 2.77 10.78 26.78
N LYS A 40 3.34 11.79 27.45
CA LYS A 40 4.71 11.73 28.01
C LYS A 40 4.86 10.51 28.91
N ASN A 41 6.02 9.83 28.85
CA ASN A 41 6.34 8.66 29.68
C ASN A 41 5.37 7.46 29.54
N ALA A 42 4.54 7.41 28.49
CA ALA A 42 3.64 6.29 28.29
C ALA A 42 4.42 5.01 27.91
N LYS A 43 4.07 3.88 28.53
CA LYS A 43 4.61 2.55 28.17
C LYS A 43 4.40 2.21 26.68
N LYS A 44 3.32 2.72 26.09
CA LYS A 44 3.01 2.67 24.65
C LYS A 44 2.80 4.10 24.17
N PRO A 45 3.75 4.69 23.44
CA PRO A 45 3.62 6.08 23.02
C PRO A 45 2.73 6.12 21.79
N VAL A 46 1.41 6.21 21.97
CA VAL A 46 0.43 6.33 20.87
C VAL A 46 -0.45 7.54 21.09
N ALA A 47 -0.80 8.24 20.02
CA ALA A 47 -1.87 9.23 20.02
C ALA A 47 -3.16 8.58 19.50
N LYS A 48 -4.30 8.91 20.11
CA LYS A 48 -5.63 8.45 19.71
C LYS A 48 -6.60 9.61 19.69
N ILE A 49 -7.19 9.85 18.54
CA ILE A 49 -8.23 10.86 18.32
C ILE A 49 -9.46 10.22 17.68
N PHE A 50 -10.60 10.87 17.79
CA PHE A 50 -11.82 10.41 17.15
C PHE A 50 -12.65 11.57 16.62
N LYS A 51 -13.43 11.29 15.58
CA LYS A 51 -14.44 12.20 15.03
C LYS A 51 -15.78 11.48 15.02
N SER A 52 -16.76 12.01 15.75
CA SER A 52 -18.12 11.51 15.75
C SER A 52 -18.96 12.25 14.71
N PHE A 53 -19.91 11.54 14.09
CA PHE A 53 -20.79 12.04 13.03
C PHE A 53 -22.23 12.06 13.55
N TYR A 54 -22.61 13.19 14.17
CA TYR A 54 -23.94 13.45 14.72
C TYR A 54 -24.37 14.89 14.40
N PRO A 55 -25.66 15.16 14.11
CA PRO A 55 -26.76 14.21 13.98
C PRO A 55 -26.75 13.39 12.68
N LYS A 56 -25.90 13.78 11.71
CA LYS A 56 -25.81 13.12 10.40
C LYS A 56 -24.60 12.18 10.36
N ALA A 57 -24.86 10.90 10.09
CA ALA A 57 -23.83 9.89 9.87
C ALA A 57 -23.01 10.17 8.59
N LEU A 58 -21.79 9.65 8.55
CA LEU A 58 -20.97 9.65 7.35
C LEU A 58 -21.35 8.46 6.44
N ASP A 59 -21.63 8.74 5.17
CA ASP A 59 -21.88 7.72 4.16
C ASP A 59 -20.60 7.35 3.39
N LEU A 60 -20.17 6.10 3.59
CA LEU A 60 -19.04 5.42 2.93
C LEU A 60 -19.50 4.20 2.11
N SER A 61 -20.80 4.03 1.84
CA SER A 61 -21.33 2.92 1.03
C SER A 61 -20.64 2.80 -0.33
N LYS A 62 -20.25 3.94 -0.91
CA LYS A 62 -19.58 4.06 -2.22
C LYS A 62 -18.16 4.61 -2.14
N HIS A 63 -17.57 4.75 -0.95
CA HIS A 63 -16.27 5.40 -0.79
C HIS A 63 -15.35 4.66 0.17
N ASP A 64 -14.07 4.60 -0.18
CA ASP A 64 -12.98 4.28 0.73
C ASP A 64 -12.43 5.57 1.37
N LEU A 65 -11.55 5.41 2.36
CA LEU A 65 -10.87 6.52 3.02
C LEU A 65 -9.36 6.50 2.74
N SER A 66 -8.78 7.70 2.62
CA SER A 66 -7.34 7.93 2.57
C SER A 66 -6.95 9.04 3.55
N LEU A 67 -5.68 9.06 3.97
CA LEU A 67 -5.12 10.03 4.91
C LEU A 67 -3.73 10.44 4.43
N ALA A 68 -3.37 11.72 4.62
CA ALA A 68 -1.99 12.16 4.54
C ALA A 68 -1.34 12.12 5.92
N VAL A 69 -0.12 11.60 5.99
CA VAL A 69 0.66 11.52 7.22
C VAL A 69 2.10 11.91 6.93
N LYS A 70 2.72 12.62 7.88
CA LYS A 70 4.17 12.87 7.91
C LYS A 70 4.71 12.54 9.28
N VAL A 71 5.88 11.90 9.31
CA VAL A 71 6.62 11.65 10.55
C VAL A 71 7.74 12.69 10.63
N ASN A 72 7.79 13.48 11.70
CA ASN A 72 8.75 14.57 11.80
C ASN A 72 10.23 14.12 11.87
N LYS A 73 10.46 12.85 12.18
CA LYS A 73 11.77 12.21 12.26
C LYS A 73 11.66 10.75 11.83
N PRO A 74 12.71 10.16 11.23
CA PRO A 74 12.73 8.75 10.84
C PRO A 74 12.30 7.82 11.98
N LYS A 75 11.14 7.18 11.82
CA LYS A 75 10.59 6.22 12.80
C LYS A 75 9.65 5.25 12.09
N ASP A 76 9.69 3.99 12.48
CA ASP A 76 8.75 2.98 12.01
C ASP A 76 7.39 3.19 12.67
N ILE A 77 6.40 3.68 11.91
CA ILE A 77 5.09 4.05 12.45
C ILE A 77 4.03 3.03 12.06
N LYS A 78 3.10 2.77 12.99
CA LYS A 78 1.82 2.13 12.70
C LYS A 78 0.69 3.14 12.81
N VAL A 79 -0.08 3.20 11.73
CA VAL A 79 -1.35 3.91 11.66
C VAL A 79 -2.47 2.89 11.75
N SER A 80 -3.43 3.10 12.62
CA SER A 80 -4.64 2.28 12.73
C SER A 80 -5.86 3.17 12.69
N ALA A 81 -6.89 2.73 11.99
CA ALA A 81 -8.18 3.41 11.99
C ALA A 81 -9.31 2.42 12.27
N GLU A 82 -10.32 2.87 13.00
CA GLU A 82 -11.56 2.14 13.22
C GLU A 82 -12.71 2.97 12.66
N VAL A 83 -13.48 2.39 11.75
CA VAL A 83 -14.65 3.00 11.14
C VAL A 83 -15.88 2.30 11.73
N ILE A 84 -16.51 2.96 12.69
CA ILE A 84 -17.62 2.43 13.49
C ILE A 84 -18.93 2.71 12.76
N ALA A 85 -19.72 1.67 12.50
CA ALA A 85 -20.87 1.76 11.60
C ALA A 85 -21.99 0.75 11.95
N PRO A 86 -22.99 1.09 12.78
CA PRO A 86 -23.15 2.34 13.52
C PRO A 86 -22.66 2.28 14.98
N ALA A 87 -22.27 1.11 15.48
CA ALA A 87 -21.88 0.88 16.87
C ALA A 87 -20.59 0.06 16.94
N GLU A 88 -19.87 0.11 18.07
CA GLU A 88 -18.53 -0.51 18.21
C GLU A 88 -18.50 -2.02 17.94
N SER A 89 -19.63 -2.71 18.13
CA SER A 89 -19.80 -4.13 17.77
C SER A 89 -19.80 -4.38 16.26
N SER A 90 -19.85 -3.35 15.43
CA SER A 90 -19.88 -3.40 13.96
C SER A 90 -18.96 -2.33 13.35
N MET A 91 -17.78 -2.73 12.91
CA MET A 91 -16.76 -1.81 12.41
C MET A 91 -15.83 -2.43 11.35
N LEU A 92 -15.18 -1.55 10.60
CA LEU A 92 -14.01 -1.88 9.80
C LEU A 92 -12.75 -1.39 10.50
N THR A 93 -11.71 -2.21 10.55
CA THR A 93 -10.40 -1.81 11.09
C THR A 93 -9.38 -1.76 9.97
N ALA A 94 -8.58 -0.70 9.92
CA ALA A 94 -7.45 -0.53 9.03
C ALA A 94 -6.13 -0.51 9.84
N THR A 95 -5.07 -1.09 9.29
CA THR A 95 -3.73 -1.04 9.89
C THR A 95 -2.70 -0.89 8.80
N ARG A 96 -1.92 0.18 8.85
CA ARG A 96 -0.86 0.47 7.89
C ARG A 96 0.46 0.74 8.59
N TYR A 97 1.55 0.30 7.98
CA TYR A 97 2.91 0.58 8.42
C TYR A 97 3.58 1.61 7.50
N ILE A 98 4.29 2.56 8.10
CA ILE A 98 5.11 3.57 7.43
C ILE A 98 6.58 3.22 7.66
N PRO A 99 7.41 3.13 6.61
CA PRO A 99 8.80 2.72 6.72
C PRO A 99 9.67 3.76 7.42
N LEU A 100 10.77 3.30 8.03
CA LEU A 100 11.61 4.07 8.93
C LEU A 100 12.19 5.36 8.31
N GLU A 101 12.69 5.32 7.07
CA GLU A 101 13.36 6.45 6.42
C GLU A 101 12.41 7.45 5.76
N LEU A 102 11.10 7.23 5.82
CA LEU A 102 10.17 8.18 5.22
C LEU A 102 10.08 9.45 6.09
N ASP A 103 10.50 10.56 5.51
CA ASP A 103 10.74 11.85 6.16
C ASP A 103 9.90 13.00 5.56
N GLY A 104 9.08 12.73 4.56
CA GLY A 104 8.13 13.66 3.97
C GLY A 104 6.66 13.26 4.16
N TRP A 105 5.76 14.03 3.54
CA TRP A 105 4.34 13.75 3.54
C TRP A 105 4.01 12.60 2.61
N VAL A 106 3.20 11.66 3.08
CA VAL A 106 2.69 10.58 2.25
C VAL A 106 1.19 10.43 2.43
N ARG A 107 0.48 10.43 1.30
CA ARG A 107 -0.92 10.01 1.25
C ARG A 107 -1.03 8.50 1.07
N PHE A 108 -2.00 7.89 1.73
CA PHE A 108 -2.32 6.49 1.52
C PHE A 108 -3.79 6.13 1.74
N ASP A 109 -4.23 5.08 1.06
CA ASP A 109 -5.48 4.40 1.36
C ASP A 109 -5.39 3.77 2.75
N LEU A 110 -6.40 3.95 3.59
CA LEU A 110 -6.41 3.35 4.93
C LEU A 110 -6.31 1.83 4.85
N GLY A 111 -7.00 1.19 3.90
CA GLY A 111 -6.86 -0.24 3.67
C GLY A 111 -7.48 -1.10 4.78
N TYR A 112 -8.74 -1.55 4.65
CA TYR A 112 -9.36 -2.34 5.71
C TYR A 112 -8.69 -3.72 5.81
N THR A 113 -8.34 -4.11 7.04
CA THR A 113 -7.60 -5.33 7.38
C THR A 113 -8.42 -6.30 8.22
N ALA A 114 -9.54 -5.84 8.80
CA ALA A 114 -10.49 -6.65 9.53
C ALA A 114 -11.91 -6.07 9.46
N ILE A 115 -12.88 -6.96 9.68
CA ILE A 115 -14.31 -6.66 9.77
C ILE A 115 -14.80 -7.28 11.07
N THR A 116 -15.43 -6.49 11.92
CA THR A 116 -16.11 -6.92 13.14
C THR A 116 -17.60 -6.71 12.97
N GLY A 117 -18.42 -7.70 13.33
CA GLY A 117 -19.87 -7.63 13.17
C GLY A 117 -20.30 -7.44 11.71
N ASN A 118 -21.35 -6.63 11.50
CA ASN A 118 -21.95 -6.35 10.20
C ASN A 118 -22.04 -4.83 9.97
N PRO A 119 -20.92 -4.17 9.66
CA PRO A 119 -20.89 -2.72 9.53
C PRO A 119 -21.78 -2.22 8.39
N THR A 120 -22.59 -1.20 8.69
CA THR A 120 -23.54 -0.57 7.75
C THR A 120 -22.98 0.77 7.28
N MET A 121 -22.31 0.76 6.12
CA MET A 121 -21.38 1.82 5.72
C MET A 121 -22.02 3.16 5.34
N ASP A 122 -23.33 3.25 5.17
CA ASP A 122 -24.08 4.51 5.06
C ASP A 122 -24.42 5.14 6.43
N LYS A 123 -24.10 4.44 7.52
CA LYS A 123 -24.36 4.84 8.91
C LYS A 123 -23.09 4.89 9.75
N VAL A 124 -21.99 5.37 9.19
CA VAL A 124 -20.73 5.54 9.97
C VAL A 124 -20.95 6.63 11.02
N SER A 125 -20.88 6.24 12.28
CA SER A 125 -21.11 7.12 13.43
C SER A 125 -19.82 7.71 13.98
N GLN A 126 -18.69 7.04 13.80
CA GLN A 126 -17.40 7.51 14.32
C GLN A 126 -16.22 6.95 13.52
N VAL A 127 -15.17 7.76 13.39
CA VAL A 127 -13.85 7.34 12.94
C VAL A 127 -12.85 7.57 14.05
N ASN A 128 -12.16 6.50 14.48
CA ASN A 128 -11.03 6.59 15.40
C ASN A 128 -9.73 6.52 14.60
N LEU A 129 -8.76 7.35 14.94
CA LEU A 129 -7.38 7.26 14.44
C LEU A 129 -6.45 7.01 15.62
N GLN A 130 -5.61 5.97 15.50
CA GLN A 130 -4.57 5.64 16.46
C GLN A 130 -3.22 5.56 15.74
N ILE A 131 -2.25 6.32 16.20
CA ILE A 131 -0.97 6.47 15.52
C ILE A 131 0.18 6.44 16.53
N GLY A 132 1.23 5.66 16.24
CA GLY A 132 2.46 5.67 17.02
C GLY A 132 3.51 4.69 16.49
N PRO A 133 4.74 4.71 17.04
CA PRO A 133 5.84 3.89 16.59
C PRO A 133 5.67 2.43 16.98
N LEU A 134 6.35 1.59 16.22
CA LEU A 134 6.50 0.17 16.54
C LEU A 134 7.65 -0.06 17.51
N SER A 135 8.75 0.67 17.35
CA SER A 135 9.90 0.60 18.24
C SER A 135 9.79 1.58 19.42
N LYS A 136 10.40 1.22 20.57
CA LYS A 136 10.45 2.09 21.75
C LYS A 136 11.12 3.44 21.44
N GLY A 137 10.73 4.48 22.15
CA GLY A 137 11.21 5.86 21.95
C GLY A 137 10.06 6.86 22.13
N GLN A 138 10.29 7.94 22.86
CA GLN A 138 9.19 8.77 23.38
C GLN A 138 8.99 10.09 22.61
N ASP A 139 9.96 10.51 21.79
CA ASP A 139 9.93 11.81 21.12
C ASP A 139 9.69 11.65 19.63
N PHE A 140 8.42 11.58 19.23
CA PHE A 140 8.02 11.71 17.84
C PHE A 140 6.77 12.61 17.77
N GLN A 141 6.64 13.33 16.65
CA GLN A 141 5.42 14.02 16.29
C GLN A 141 4.97 13.46 14.96
N ILE A 142 3.69 13.16 14.86
CA ILE A 142 3.10 12.70 13.60
C ILE A 142 2.10 13.75 13.18
N LEU A 143 2.32 14.27 11.98
CA LEU A 143 1.40 15.19 11.36
C LEU A 143 0.40 14.37 10.55
N ILE A 144 -0.87 14.76 10.62
CA ILE A 144 -1.93 14.19 9.78
C ILE A 144 -2.70 15.31 9.10
N ASP A 145 -3.20 15.00 7.91
CA ASP A 145 -4.04 15.91 7.14
C ASP A 145 -4.93 15.18 6.13
N ASP A 146 -5.92 15.91 5.58
CA ASP A 146 -6.71 15.56 4.40
C ASP A 146 -7.24 14.12 4.45
N LEU A 147 -8.06 13.87 5.48
CA LEU A 147 -8.86 12.66 5.62
C LEU A 147 -9.97 12.72 4.57
N ARG A 148 -9.83 11.90 3.52
CA ARG A 148 -10.59 12.08 2.29
C ARG A 148 -11.32 10.80 1.89
N LYS A 149 -12.55 10.98 1.42
CA LYS A 149 -13.31 9.94 0.71
C LYS A 149 -12.80 9.78 -0.72
N TYR A 150 -12.64 8.56 -1.17
CA TYR A 150 -12.30 8.23 -2.55
C TYR A 150 -13.28 7.19 -3.12
N PRO A 151 -13.68 7.28 -4.40
CA PRO A 151 -14.63 6.33 -4.97
C PRO A 151 -14.19 4.89 -4.79
N LYS A 152 -15.07 4.07 -4.22
CA LYS A 152 -14.85 2.64 -4.03
C LYS A 152 -15.20 1.91 -5.33
N PRO A 153 -14.39 0.94 -5.77
CA PRO A 153 -14.71 0.15 -6.95
C PRO A 153 -15.84 -0.85 -6.66
N LYS A 154 -16.40 -1.41 -7.74
CA LYS A 154 -17.52 -2.37 -7.65
C LYS A 154 -17.09 -3.79 -7.27
N LYS A 155 -15.81 -4.12 -7.44
CA LYS A 155 -15.27 -5.47 -7.21
C LYS A 155 -13.82 -5.39 -6.71
N GLY A 156 -13.48 -6.28 -5.78
CA GLY A 156 -12.13 -6.40 -5.24
C GLY A 156 -11.17 -7.03 -6.23
N LYS A 157 -9.87 -6.79 -6.03
CA LYS A 157 -8.81 -7.27 -6.92
C LYS A 157 -7.65 -7.89 -6.14
N VAL A 158 -6.95 -8.82 -6.78
CA VAL A 158 -5.75 -9.47 -6.24
C VAL A 158 -4.62 -9.36 -7.26
N MET A 159 -3.43 -9.02 -6.79
CA MET A 159 -2.19 -9.12 -7.55
C MET A 159 -1.25 -10.13 -6.89
N PHE A 160 -0.64 -10.98 -7.72
CA PHE A 160 0.48 -11.83 -7.31
C PHE A 160 1.78 -11.21 -7.79
N GLN A 161 2.63 -10.78 -6.86
CA GLN A 161 3.93 -10.17 -7.16
C GLN A 161 5.07 -11.03 -6.62
N PHE A 162 6.11 -11.21 -7.43
CA PHE A 162 7.28 -12.02 -7.09
C PHE A 162 8.56 -11.18 -7.22
N ASP A 163 9.31 -11.03 -6.15
CA ASP A 163 10.51 -10.19 -6.16
C ASP A 163 11.75 -10.97 -6.62
N ASP A 164 12.77 -10.20 -7.00
CA ASP A 164 14.14 -10.61 -7.34
C ASP A 164 14.34 -11.51 -8.57
N GLY A 165 13.31 -11.80 -9.36
CA GLY A 165 13.45 -12.62 -10.56
C GLY A 165 13.93 -14.06 -10.29
N HIS A 166 13.51 -14.67 -9.17
CA HIS A 166 13.86 -16.07 -8.86
C HIS A 166 13.36 -17.06 -9.92
N ILE A 167 14.20 -18.03 -10.30
CA ILE A 167 13.84 -19.07 -11.29
C ILE A 167 12.62 -19.91 -10.87
N THR A 168 12.36 -20.00 -9.57
CA THR A 168 11.21 -20.72 -9.03
C THR A 168 9.88 -20.03 -9.31
N THR A 169 9.87 -18.71 -9.56
CA THR A 169 8.68 -18.02 -10.07
C THR A 169 8.25 -18.61 -11.39
N TYR A 170 9.18 -18.76 -12.34
CA TYR A 170 8.93 -19.42 -13.62
C TYR A 170 8.63 -20.91 -13.48
N LYS A 171 9.43 -21.67 -12.73
CA LYS A 171 9.30 -23.14 -12.67
C LYS A 171 8.10 -23.61 -11.84
N LYS A 172 7.64 -22.82 -10.86
CA LYS A 172 6.64 -23.25 -9.86
C LYS A 172 5.39 -22.38 -9.87
N ALA A 173 5.52 -21.07 -9.68
CA ALA A 173 4.36 -20.18 -9.57
C ALA A 173 3.63 -19.99 -10.91
N TYR A 174 4.38 -19.70 -11.97
CA TYR A 174 3.83 -19.41 -13.29
C TYR A 174 2.95 -20.54 -13.85
N PRO A 175 3.35 -21.84 -13.81
CA PRO A 175 2.47 -22.94 -14.24
C PRO A 175 1.19 -23.06 -13.42
N ILE A 176 1.23 -22.72 -12.12
CA ILE A 176 0.05 -22.79 -11.24
C ILE A 176 -0.95 -21.69 -11.63
N LEU A 177 -0.49 -20.45 -11.82
CA LEU A 177 -1.35 -19.33 -12.20
C LEU A 177 -1.82 -19.42 -13.67
N LYS A 178 -0.94 -19.86 -14.58
CA LYS A 178 -1.27 -20.07 -16.00
C LYS A 178 -2.43 -21.05 -16.20
N LYS A 179 -2.49 -22.13 -15.41
CA LYS A 179 -3.63 -23.08 -15.41
C LYS A 179 -4.97 -22.44 -15.04
N LYS A 180 -4.96 -21.29 -14.37
CA LYS A 180 -6.15 -20.52 -14.00
C LYS A 180 -6.41 -19.34 -14.97
N GLY A 181 -5.57 -19.15 -15.99
CA GLY A 181 -5.61 -17.97 -16.84
C GLY A 181 -5.22 -16.68 -16.11
N TRP A 182 -4.52 -16.78 -14.99
CA TRP A 182 -4.17 -15.64 -14.15
C TRP A 182 -2.76 -15.14 -14.45
N PRO A 183 -2.59 -13.82 -14.68
CA PRO A 183 -1.28 -13.22 -14.76
C PRO A 183 -0.72 -12.92 -13.37
N GLY A 184 0.55 -12.55 -13.33
CA GLY A 184 1.24 -12.01 -12.15
C GLY A 184 2.26 -10.98 -12.59
N SER A 185 3.09 -10.54 -11.66
CA SER A 185 4.23 -9.67 -11.98
C SER A 185 5.50 -10.07 -11.26
N VAL A 186 6.64 -9.71 -11.82
CA VAL A 186 7.96 -10.04 -11.26
C VAL A 186 8.80 -8.78 -11.13
N GLY A 187 9.31 -8.47 -9.94
CA GLY A 187 10.33 -7.45 -9.71
C GLY A 187 11.68 -7.96 -10.20
N ILE A 188 12.25 -7.30 -11.20
CA ILE A 188 13.50 -7.69 -11.85
C ILE A 188 14.64 -6.79 -11.40
N ILE A 189 15.68 -7.42 -10.87
CA ILE A 189 16.98 -6.78 -10.62
C ILE A 189 17.85 -7.10 -11.85
N PRO A 190 18.18 -6.12 -12.72
CA PRO A 190 18.89 -6.37 -13.97
C PRO A 190 20.18 -7.17 -13.83
N ASP A 191 20.97 -6.92 -12.78
CA ASP A 191 22.26 -7.59 -12.58
C ASP A 191 22.12 -9.01 -12.01
N ALA A 192 20.91 -9.44 -11.63
CA ALA A 192 20.68 -10.75 -11.06
C ALA A 192 20.18 -11.78 -12.08
N ILE A 193 19.51 -11.37 -13.15
CA ILE A 193 18.94 -12.30 -14.14
C ILE A 193 20.02 -13.07 -14.92
N ASN A 194 19.62 -14.15 -15.60
CA ASN A 194 20.53 -15.08 -16.31
C ASN A 194 21.54 -15.84 -15.42
N GLY A 195 21.50 -15.70 -14.08
CA GLY A 195 22.27 -16.54 -13.15
C GLY A 195 21.56 -17.84 -12.72
N ASP A 196 22.30 -18.76 -12.09
CA ASP A 196 21.86 -20.15 -11.76
C ASP A 196 20.50 -20.27 -11.05
N LYS A 197 20.17 -19.33 -10.16
CA LYS A 197 18.93 -19.33 -9.35
C LYS A 197 17.93 -18.27 -9.79
N ARG A 198 18.15 -17.68 -10.96
CA ARG A 198 17.45 -16.51 -11.47
C ARG A 198 16.85 -16.85 -12.83
N MET A 199 15.80 -16.14 -13.21
CA MET A 199 15.15 -16.36 -14.49
C MET A 199 16.07 -15.94 -15.63
N THR A 200 15.96 -16.62 -16.77
CA THR A 200 16.62 -16.17 -18.00
C THR A 200 15.75 -15.18 -18.76
N ASP A 201 16.37 -14.41 -19.66
CA ASP A 201 15.64 -13.53 -20.58
C ASP A 201 14.53 -14.29 -21.34
N GLN A 202 14.80 -15.51 -21.80
CA GLN A 202 13.81 -16.34 -22.51
C GLN A 202 12.59 -16.69 -21.64
N MET A 203 12.81 -17.04 -20.37
CA MET A 203 11.72 -17.31 -19.41
C MET A 203 10.87 -16.05 -19.21
N MET A 204 11.51 -14.89 -19.06
CA MET A 204 10.82 -13.61 -18.91
C MET A 204 10.00 -13.27 -20.17
N GLN A 205 10.53 -13.51 -21.37
CA GLN A 205 9.80 -13.31 -22.62
C GLN A 205 8.56 -14.18 -22.72
N GLU A 206 8.64 -15.46 -22.34
CA GLU A 206 7.47 -16.35 -22.35
C GLU A 206 6.37 -15.87 -21.38
N MET A 207 6.77 -15.49 -20.17
CA MET A 207 5.84 -14.96 -19.16
C MET A 207 5.20 -13.65 -19.64
N GLY A 208 6.00 -12.74 -20.22
CA GLY A 208 5.52 -11.48 -20.79
C GLY A 208 4.50 -11.68 -21.92
N LYS A 209 4.75 -12.63 -22.83
CA LYS A 209 3.79 -13.03 -23.88
C LYS A 209 2.48 -13.58 -23.30
N SER A 210 2.51 -14.13 -22.09
CA SER A 210 1.34 -14.61 -21.35
C SER A 210 0.70 -13.54 -20.46
N GLY A 211 1.07 -12.26 -20.66
CA GLY A 211 0.45 -11.12 -19.98
C GLY A 211 1.01 -10.80 -18.59
N TRP A 212 2.16 -11.37 -18.20
CA TRP A 212 2.82 -11.00 -16.95
C TRP A 212 3.61 -9.70 -17.09
N ASP A 213 3.64 -8.90 -16.02
CA ASP A 213 4.47 -7.70 -15.96
C ASP A 213 5.86 -8.01 -15.41
N MET A 214 6.91 -7.63 -16.14
CA MET A 214 8.28 -7.55 -15.60
C MET A 214 8.51 -6.13 -15.12
N MET A 215 8.58 -5.94 -13.81
CA MET A 215 8.66 -4.65 -13.12
C MET A 215 10.09 -4.32 -12.74
N ALA A 216 10.39 -3.03 -12.62
CA ALA A 216 11.71 -2.59 -12.16
C ALA A 216 11.87 -2.89 -10.66
N HIS A 217 13.06 -3.39 -10.29
CA HIS A 217 13.48 -3.60 -8.92
C HIS A 217 14.97 -3.28 -8.79
N ALA A 218 15.47 -3.18 -7.56
CA ALA A 218 16.87 -2.88 -7.25
C ALA A 218 17.34 -3.78 -6.11
N SER A 219 18.66 -3.84 -5.88
CA SER A 219 19.25 -4.62 -4.79
C SER A 219 19.68 -3.75 -3.60
N GLU A 220 19.84 -2.46 -3.86
CA GLU A 220 20.42 -1.46 -2.99
C GLU A 220 19.37 -0.89 -2.02
N LEU A 221 19.83 -0.55 -0.81
CA LEU A 221 18.98 0.18 0.14
C LEU A 221 18.92 1.66 -0.25
N LEU A 222 17.98 2.00 -1.14
CA LEU A 222 17.88 3.32 -1.79
C LEU A 222 17.96 4.50 -0.81
N PRO A 223 17.26 4.53 0.35
CA PRO A 223 17.30 5.68 1.26
C PRO A 223 18.68 5.97 1.89
N LYS A 224 19.66 5.08 1.71
CA LYS A 224 21.06 5.28 2.15
C LYS A 224 21.96 5.87 1.08
N LEU A 225 21.44 6.04 -0.13
CA LEU A 225 22.19 6.56 -1.27
C LEU A 225 21.81 8.03 -1.54
N PRO A 226 22.75 8.84 -2.06
CA PRO A 226 22.44 10.16 -2.60
C PRO A 226 21.41 10.07 -3.74
N GLU A 227 20.63 11.13 -3.94
CA GLU A 227 19.59 11.21 -4.97
C GLU A 227 20.10 10.79 -6.35
N SER A 228 21.27 11.30 -6.77
CA SER A 228 21.86 10.99 -8.08
C SER A 228 22.08 9.50 -8.29
N LYS A 229 22.43 8.76 -7.24
CA LYS A 229 22.60 7.29 -7.29
C LYS A 229 21.26 6.56 -7.26
N GLN A 230 20.30 7.01 -6.45
CA GLN A 230 18.95 6.45 -6.50
C GLN A 230 18.35 6.59 -7.91
N ARG A 231 18.42 7.79 -8.49
CA ARG A 231 17.96 8.10 -9.85
C ARG A 231 18.63 7.21 -10.89
N GLN A 232 19.96 7.10 -10.83
CA GLN A 232 20.72 6.24 -11.75
C GLN A 232 20.22 4.79 -11.70
N ILE A 233 20.06 4.21 -10.50
CA ILE A 233 19.61 2.82 -10.32
C ILE A 233 18.20 2.63 -10.88
N LEU A 234 17.26 3.53 -10.56
CA LEU A 234 15.87 3.45 -11.02
C LEU A 234 15.78 3.59 -12.54
N GLN A 235 16.52 4.52 -13.14
CA GLN A 235 16.57 4.71 -14.59
C GLN A 235 17.18 3.49 -15.30
N GLN A 236 18.26 2.93 -14.77
CA GLN A 236 18.89 1.73 -15.35
C GLN A 236 17.94 0.53 -15.31
N ALA A 237 17.23 0.30 -14.21
CA ALA A 237 16.24 -0.77 -14.10
C ALA A 237 15.08 -0.59 -15.10
N ASN A 238 14.57 0.64 -15.23
CA ASN A 238 13.53 0.98 -16.20
C ASN A 238 14.01 0.77 -17.66
N GLN A 239 15.19 1.30 -18.00
CA GLN A 239 15.78 1.21 -19.34
C GLN A 239 16.08 -0.24 -19.72
N TYR A 240 16.63 -1.05 -18.81
CA TYR A 240 16.86 -2.47 -19.03
C TYR A 240 15.57 -3.18 -19.47
N LEU A 241 14.46 -2.96 -18.76
CA LEU A 241 13.17 -3.59 -19.10
C LEU A 241 12.62 -3.10 -20.44
N ASN A 242 12.75 -1.81 -20.74
CA ASN A 242 12.36 -1.25 -22.03
C ASN A 242 13.17 -1.85 -23.19
N LEU A 243 14.49 -1.97 -23.05
CA LEU A 243 15.38 -2.58 -24.04
C LEU A 243 15.06 -4.06 -24.27
N LYS A 244 14.64 -4.78 -23.22
CA LYS A 244 14.17 -6.16 -23.30
C LYS A 244 12.71 -6.29 -23.80
N GLY A 245 12.03 -5.18 -24.11
CA GLY A 245 10.68 -5.19 -24.67
C GLY A 245 9.54 -5.28 -23.64
N PHE A 246 9.83 -5.20 -22.34
CA PHE A 246 8.85 -5.27 -21.26
C PHE A 246 8.22 -3.90 -20.94
N LYS A 247 7.82 -3.14 -21.98
CA LYS A 247 7.36 -1.74 -21.85
C LYS A 247 6.22 -1.55 -20.85
N LYS A 248 5.27 -2.48 -20.79
CA LYS A 248 4.13 -2.44 -19.85
C LYS A 248 4.61 -2.52 -18.39
N GLY A 249 5.41 -3.53 -18.09
CA GLY A 249 5.95 -3.76 -16.75
C GLY A 249 6.96 -2.71 -16.32
N ALA A 250 7.74 -2.15 -17.25
CA ALA A 250 8.73 -1.09 -17.00
C ALA A 250 8.13 0.18 -16.37
N ARG A 251 6.81 0.37 -16.46
CA ARG A 251 6.06 1.47 -15.82
C ARG A 251 5.90 1.31 -14.31
N HIS A 252 6.39 0.22 -13.72
CA HIS A 252 6.14 -0.08 -12.32
C HIS A 252 7.42 -0.44 -11.59
N PHE A 253 7.51 -0.03 -10.32
CA PHE A 253 8.67 -0.24 -9.48
C PHE A 253 8.31 -0.95 -8.17
N VAL A 254 9.16 -1.85 -7.72
CA VAL A 254 9.08 -2.45 -6.38
C VAL A 254 10.23 -1.90 -5.53
N ALA A 255 9.94 -1.35 -4.35
CA ALA A 255 10.96 -0.79 -3.49
C ALA A 255 11.75 -1.90 -2.76
N PRO A 256 13.09 -1.96 -2.88
CA PRO A 256 13.92 -2.95 -2.19
C PRO A 256 13.80 -2.81 -0.68
N TYR A 257 13.78 -3.95 0.01
CA TYR A 257 13.61 -4.06 1.47
C TYR A 257 12.33 -3.38 2.01
N ASN A 258 11.41 -2.94 1.14
CA ASN A 258 10.26 -2.10 1.47
C ASN A 258 10.66 -0.74 2.11
N ARG A 259 11.83 -0.19 1.77
CA ARG A 259 12.37 1.04 2.37
C ARG A 259 12.46 2.16 1.34
N VAL A 260 11.92 3.31 1.70
CA VAL A 260 11.87 4.53 0.88
C VAL A 260 12.05 5.75 1.80
N ASN A 261 12.65 6.81 1.29
CA ASN A 261 12.54 8.17 1.83
C ASN A 261 11.75 9.06 0.85
N GLN A 262 11.58 10.36 1.14
CA GLN A 262 10.85 11.25 0.23
C GLN A 262 11.48 11.27 -1.17
N THR A 263 12.81 11.40 -1.26
CA THR A 263 13.54 11.36 -2.53
C THR A 263 13.25 10.09 -3.33
N THR A 264 13.20 8.92 -2.69
CA THR A 264 12.86 7.68 -3.39
C THR A 264 11.45 7.74 -3.96
N LEU A 265 10.47 8.28 -3.22
CA LEU A 265 9.09 8.39 -3.71
C LEU A 265 8.97 9.36 -4.88
N ASP A 266 9.61 10.52 -4.80
CA ASP A 266 9.61 11.52 -5.87
C ASP A 266 10.19 10.94 -7.17
N LEU A 267 11.27 10.16 -7.07
CA LEU A 267 11.85 9.45 -8.21
C LEU A 267 10.94 8.34 -8.75
N ILE A 268 10.17 7.69 -7.88
CA ILE A 268 9.19 6.69 -8.34
C ILE A 268 8.06 7.39 -9.11
N ASP A 269 7.53 8.49 -8.59
CA ASP A 269 6.50 9.29 -9.25
C ASP A 269 6.96 9.85 -10.61
N GLU A 270 8.24 10.22 -10.72
CA GLU A 270 8.81 10.73 -11.97
C GLU A 270 9.00 9.64 -13.04
N LEU A 271 9.50 8.47 -12.63
CA LEU A 271 10.00 7.45 -13.57
C LEU A 271 9.01 6.29 -13.81
N PHE A 272 7.98 6.15 -12.98
CA PHE A 272 7.05 5.04 -12.98
C PHE A 272 5.60 5.52 -12.75
N GLU A 273 4.62 4.76 -13.24
CA GLU A 273 3.20 5.01 -12.96
C GLU A 273 2.77 4.46 -11.59
N THR A 274 3.48 3.45 -11.05
CA THR A 274 3.19 2.92 -9.71
C THR A 274 4.42 2.37 -8.99
N GLY A 275 4.43 2.51 -7.67
CA GLY A 275 5.42 1.96 -6.74
C GLY A 275 4.79 1.04 -5.71
N TYR A 276 5.48 -0.04 -5.36
CA TYR A 276 5.00 -1.04 -4.40
C TYR A 276 5.99 -1.27 -3.25
N LEU A 277 5.44 -1.35 -2.03
CA LEU A 277 6.20 -1.65 -0.81
C LEU A 277 5.29 -2.26 0.26
N PHE A 278 5.86 -2.94 1.24
CA PHE A 278 5.10 -3.47 2.37
C PHE A 278 4.45 -2.36 3.19
N GLY A 279 3.15 -2.52 3.48
CA GLY A 279 2.43 -1.71 4.46
C GLY A 279 1.34 -2.47 5.20
N ALA A 280 1.23 -3.80 4.96
CA ALA A 280 0.28 -4.73 5.58
C ALA A 280 -1.22 -4.42 5.38
N CYS A 281 -1.58 -3.62 4.38
CA CYS A 281 -2.97 -3.26 4.12
C CYS A 281 -3.34 -3.41 2.64
N PRO A 282 -4.63 -3.64 2.33
CA PRO A 282 -5.15 -3.47 0.99
C PRO A 282 -5.18 -2.00 0.56
N ASN A 283 -5.41 -1.76 -0.72
CA ASN A 283 -5.48 -0.41 -1.32
C ASN A 283 -6.82 -0.23 -2.04
N ASN A 284 -7.12 0.97 -2.52
CA ASN A 284 -8.27 1.15 -3.42
C ASN A 284 -8.03 0.37 -4.73
N ALA A 285 -9.01 -0.40 -5.21
CA ALA A 285 -8.80 -1.32 -6.33
C ALA A 285 -8.90 -0.69 -7.73
N GLN A 286 -9.08 0.61 -7.83
CA GLN A 286 -9.18 1.31 -9.12
C GLN A 286 -8.29 2.55 -9.15
N HIS A 287 -8.31 3.33 -8.07
CA HIS A 287 -7.56 4.56 -7.93
C HIS A 287 -6.88 4.58 -6.56
N PRO A 288 -5.77 3.83 -6.36
CA PRO A 288 -4.96 4.00 -5.16
C PRO A 288 -4.64 5.47 -4.93
N SER A 289 -4.86 5.98 -3.72
CA SER A 289 -4.73 7.41 -3.44
C SER A 289 -3.31 7.97 -3.63
N ASN A 290 -2.31 7.08 -3.67
CA ASN A 290 -0.93 7.37 -4.01
C ASN A 290 -0.37 6.20 -4.83
N PRO A 291 -0.28 6.33 -6.18
CA PRO A 291 0.23 5.28 -7.05
C PRO A 291 1.66 4.84 -6.75
N SER A 292 2.51 5.71 -6.20
CA SER A 292 3.91 5.40 -5.86
C SER A 292 4.10 4.75 -4.49
N PHE A 293 3.01 4.62 -3.73
CA PHE A 293 3.02 4.09 -2.36
C PHE A 293 1.96 3.00 -2.16
N ILE A 294 1.83 2.08 -3.12
CA ILE A 294 0.86 0.98 -3.04
C ILE A 294 1.35 -0.10 -2.07
N SER A 295 0.49 -0.43 -1.10
CA SER A 295 0.83 -1.36 -0.03
C SER A 295 0.76 -2.82 -0.48
N ARG A 296 1.72 -3.63 0.00
CA ARG A 296 1.74 -5.09 -0.14
C ARG A 296 1.52 -5.80 1.19
N VAL A 297 1.03 -7.04 1.11
CA VAL A 297 0.95 -8.01 2.21
C VAL A 297 1.87 -9.20 1.95
N GLU A 298 2.36 -9.81 3.03
CA GLU A 298 3.27 -10.96 2.95
C GLU A 298 2.53 -12.26 2.58
N GLY A 299 2.83 -12.77 1.39
CA GLY A 299 2.37 -14.08 0.92
C GLY A 299 2.79 -15.29 1.75
N PRO A 300 4.01 -15.33 2.35
CA PRO A 300 4.41 -16.41 3.26
C PRO A 300 3.46 -16.60 4.46
N SER A 301 2.82 -15.52 4.92
CA SER A 301 1.80 -15.59 5.97
C SER A 301 0.46 -16.05 5.39
N VAL A 302 0.27 -17.37 5.25
CA VAL A 302 -0.96 -17.93 4.65
C VAL A 302 -2.23 -17.44 5.36
N ARG A 303 -2.20 -17.33 6.69
CA ARG A 303 -3.33 -16.80 7.47
C ARG A 303 -3.55 -15.32 7.17
N GLY A 304 -2.49 -14.52 7.11
CA GLY A 304 -2.53 -13.09 6.82
C GLY A 304 -3.10 -12.81 5.44
N ALA A 305 -2.54 -13.45 4.40
CA ALA A 305 -2.98 -13.30 3.03
C ALA A 305 -4.45 -13.71 2.83
N ARG A 306 -4.89 -14.87 3.37
CA ARG A 306 -6.31 -15.28 3.29
C ARG A 306 -7.26 -14.28 3.94
N ARG A 307 -6.88 -13.73 5.09
CA ARG A 307 -7.66 -12.69 5.77
C ARG A 307 -7.76 -11.44 4.89
N ALA A 308 -6.65 -10.97 4.33
CA ALA A 308 -6.65 -9.81 3.44
C ALA A 308 -7.57 -10.03 2.22
N ILE A 309 -7.48 -11.21 1.57
CA ILE A 309 -8.35 -11.58 0.44
C ILE A 309 -9.84 -11.59 0.85
N ASN A 310 -10.17 -12.17 2.01
CA ASN A 310 -11.55 -12.19 2.50
C ASN A 310 -12.11 -10.78 2.77
N VAL A 311 -11.28 -9.90 3.33
CA VAL A 311 -11.68 -8.51 3.57
C VAL A 311 -11.87 -7.81 2.23
N ALA A 312 -10.92 -7.94 1.30
CA ALA A 312 -10.99 -7.31 -0.01
C ALA A 312 -12.15 -7.76 -0.89
N GLU A 313 -12.60 -9.02 -0.78
CA GLU A 313 -13.85 -9.46 -1.41
C GLU A 313 -15.07 -8.69 -0.87
N LYS A 314 -15.13 -8.47 0.44
CA LYS A 314 -16.25 -7.77 1.10
C LYS A 314 -16.17 -6.24 0.96
N THR A 315 -14.95 -5.72 0.85
CA THR A 315 -14.67 -4.27 0.80
C THR A 315 -14.26 -3.80 -0.58
N ASN A 316 -14.32 -4.63 -1.62
CA ASN A 316 -13.87 -4.32 -2.98
C ASN A 316 -12.46 -3.71 -3.06
N GLN A 317 -11.53 -4.15 -2.23
CA GLN A 317 -10.18 -3.57 -2.20
C GLN A 317 -9.19 -4.35 -3.06
N LEU A 318 -8.04 -3.73 -3.35
CA LEU A 318 -6.90 -4.37 -3.99
C LEU A 318 -5.96 -4.96 -2.94
N VAL A 319 -5.73 -6.27 -3.01
CA VAL A 319 -4.69 -6.95 -2.23
C VAL A 319 -3.51 -7.26 -3.15
N VAL A 320 -2.34 -6.74 -2.80
CA VAL A 320 -1.09 -7.07 -3.48
C VAL A 320 -0.32 -8.05 -2.61
N ILE A 321 -0.18 -9.30 -3.06
CA ILE A 321 0.46 -10.37 -2.30
C ILE A 321 1.88 -10.56 -2.82
N ALA A 322 2.85 -10.26 -1.96
CA ALA A 322 4.27 -10.36 -2.29
C ALA A 322 4.84 -11.75 -1.95
N TYR A 323 5.68 -12.25 -2.84
CA TYR A 323 6.46 -13.46 -2.69
C TYR A 323 7.89 -13.17 -3.15
N HIS A 324 8.85 -13.97 -2.71
CA HIS A 324 10.18 -14.03 -3.34
C HIS A 324 10.26 -15.37 -4.09
N ALA A 325 11.02 -16.34 -3.57
CA ALA A 325 11.08 -17.70 -4.12
C ALA A 325 9.86 -18.57 -3.71
N ILE A 326 9.47 -19.50 -4.61
CA ILE A 326 8.47 -20.53 -4.34
C ILE A 326 9.11 -21.93 -4.29
N GLY A 327 8.80 -22.71 -3.27
CA GLY A 327 9.34 -24.06 -3.06
C GLY A 327 10.26 -24.11 -1.85
N ASN A 328 11.49 -24.60 -2.05
CA ASN A 328 12.47 -24.83 -0.99
C ASN A 328 13.52 -23.71 -0.98
N GLY A 329 14.03 -23.39 0.22
CA GLY A 329 15.11 -22.42 0.43
C GLY A 329 14.81 -21.42 1.53
N ASN A 330 15.82 -20.64 1.90
CA ASN A 330 15.67 -19.57 2.87
C ASN A 330 14.70 -18.51 2.35
N ASN A 331 13.77 -18.08 3.20
CA ASN A 331 12.71 -17.10 2.88
C ASN A 331 11.78 -17.52 1.72
N ALA A 332 11.81 -18.78 1.28
CA ALA A 332 10.93 -19.28 0.24
C ALA A 332 9.53 -19.63 0.80
N THR A 333 8.49 -19.34 0.04
CA THR A 333 7.15 -19.85 0.34
C THR A 333 7.00 -21.25 -0.24
N SER A 334 6.67 -22.24 0.59
CA SER A 334 6.44 -23.59 0.07
C SER A 334 5.38 -23.62 -1.03
N GLU A 335 5.55 -24.48 -2.03
CA GLU A 335 4.59 -24.62 -3.13
C GLU A 335 3.19 -24.97 -2.62
N LYS A 336 3.10 -25.76 -1.53
CA LYS A 336 1.85 -26.09 -0.84
C LYS A 336 1.18 -24.84 -0.25
N ALA A 337 1.94 -23.98 0.41
CA ALA A 337 1.43 -22.71 0.97
C ALA A 337 0.95 -21.78 -0.14
N PHE A 338 1.71 -21.66 -1.23
CA PHE A 338 1.31 -20.86 -2.40
C PHE A 338 0.01 -21.38 -3.03
N LYS A 339 -0.10 -22.69 -3.31
CA LYS A 339 -1.33 -23.32 -3.83
C LYS A 339 -2.53 -23.08 -2.92
N ARG A 340 -2.35 -23.09 -1.59
CA ARG A 340 -3.45 -22.77 -0.66
C ARG A 340 -3.97 -21.35 -0.83
N ILE A 341 -3.13 -20.38 -1.16
CA ILE A 341 -3.56 -19.01 -1.46
C ILE A 341 -4.25 -18.94 -2.81
N VAL A 342 -3.66 -19.52 -3.86
CA VAL A 342 -4.28 -19.56 -5.21
C VAL A 342 -5.67 -20.19 -5.16
N ASN A 343 -5.80 -21.36 -4.54
CA ASN A 343 -7.10 -22.05 -4.36
C ASN A 343 -8.07 -21.26 -3.47
N HIS A 344 -7.57 -20.41 -2.58
CA HIS A 344 -8.42 -19.53 -1.78
C HIS A 344 -8.95 -18.37 -2.62
N VAL A 345 -8.12 -17.74 -3.46
CA VAL A 345 -8.53 -16.69 -4.41
C VAL A 345 -9.55 -17.22 -5.41
N GLU A 346 -9.43 -18.47 -5.86
CA GLU A 346 -10.36 -19.07 -6.83
C GLU A 346 -11.80 -19.14 -6.32
N LYS A 347 -11.97 -19.21 -5.00
CA LYS A 347 -13.28 -19.29 -4.34
C LYS A 347 -13.85 -17.91 -4.00
N LYS A 348 -13.28 -16.84 -4.55
CA LYS A 348 -13.57 -15.45 -4.15
C LYS A 348 -14.04 -14.64 -5.33
N ASN A 349 -14.99 -13.74 -5.09
CA ASN A 349 -15.49 -12.83 -6.11
C ASN A 349 -14.54 -11.62 -6.28
N VAL A 350 -13.32 -11.89 -6.72
CA VAL A 350 -12.27 -10.88 -6.97
C VAL A 350 -11.65 -11.09 -8.35
N ASP A 351 -11.14 -10.02 -8.95
CA ASP A 351 -10.39 -10.12 -10.21
C ASP A 351 -8.89 -10.30 -9.92
N VAL A 352 -8.22 -11.19 -10.65
CA VAL A 352 -6.76 -11.31 -10.58
C VAL A 352 -6.16 -10.49 -11.72
N ILE A 353 -5.35 -9.48 -11.37
CA ILE A 353 -4.82 -8.51 -12.31
C ILE A 353 -3.31 -8.30 -12.15
N THR A 354 -2.70 -7.63 -13.13
CA THR A 354 -1.33 -7.09 -13.04
C THR A 354 -1.33 -5.59 -12.71
N PRO A 355 -0.19 -5.02 -12.30
CA PRO A 355 0.01 -3.58 -12.21
C PRO A 355 -0.41 -2.80 -13.47
N SER A 356 -0.05 -3.28 -14.67
CA SER A 356 -0.44 -2.63 -15.92
C SER A 356 -1.95 -2.63 -16.13
N GLN A 357 -2.63 -3.74 -15.82
CA GLN A 357 -4.10 -3.79 -15.91
C GLN A 357 -4.78 -2.86 -14.90
N LEU A 358 -4.16 -2.59 -13.74
CA LEU A 358 -4.68 -1.60 -12.79
C LEU A 358 -4.67 -0.20 -13.39
N VAL A 359 -3.56 0.21 -14.01
CA VAL A 359 -3.40 1.56 -14.57
C VAL A 359 -4.14 1.74 -15.90
N ASP A 360 -4.12 0.75 -16.79
CA ASP A 360 -4.78 0.80 -18.09
C ASP A 360 -6.32 0.78 -17.95
N GLY A 361 -6.81 0.10 -16.89
CA GLY A 361 -8.22 0.09 -16.51
C GLY A 361 -8.74 1.43 -15.95
N LYS A 362 -7.87 2.46 -15.79
CA LYS A 362 -8.27 3.81 -15.36
C LYS A 362 -8.82 4.69 -16.48
N THR A 363 -9.06 4.15 -17.68
CA THR A 363 -9.50 4.88 -18.90
C THR A 363 -10.94 5.45 -18.85
N GLY A 364 -11.47 5.75 -17.66
CA GLY A 364 -12.43 6.82 -17.46
C GLY A 364 -11.70 8.03 -16.87
N ARG A 365 -11.35 9.01 -17.72
CA ARG A 365 -10.73 10.27 -17.31
C ARG A 365 -11.57 10.93 -16.21
N TYR A 366 -11.08 10.91 -14.97
CA TYR A 366 -11.20 12.10 -14.14
C TYR A 366 -9.96 12.92 -14.45
N CYS A 367 -10.13 13.83 -15.42
CA CYS A 367 -9.20 14.93 -15.61
C CYS A 367 -8.95 15.59 -14.25
N ASN A 368 -7.68 15.87 -13.95
CA ASN A 368 -7.22 16.90 -13.04
C ASN A 368 -8.18 17.20 -11.86
N VAL A 369 -8.08 16.43 -10.78
CA VAL A 369 -8.21 17.09 -9.49
C VAL A 369 -6.92 17.87 -9.35
N GLU A 370 -6.99 19.15 -9.69
CA GLU A 370 -5.93 20.11 -9.49
C GLU A 370 -5.27 19.85 -8.14
N ILE A 371 -3.98 19.51 -8.19
CA ILE A 371 -3.07 19.87 -7.11
C ILE A 371 -3.00 21.39 -7.23
N VAL A 372 -3.97 22.07 -6.62
CA VAL A 372 -3.83 23.51 -6.39
C VAL A 372 -2.74 23.63 -5.34
N THR A 373 -1.60 24.12 -5.82
CA THR A 373 -0.43 24.60 -5.06
C THR A 373 -0.81 25.46 -3.87
#